data_AF-A0A8B7WDS5-F1
#
_entry.id   AF-A0A8B7WDS5-F1
#
_cell.length_a   1.000
_cell.length_b   1.000
_cell.length_c   1.000
_cell.angle_alpha   90.00
_cell.angle_beta   90.00
_cell.angle_gamma   90.00
#
_symmetry.space_group_name_H-M   'P 1'
#
loop_
_entity.id
_entity.type
_entity.pdbx_description
1 polymer ?
#
loop_
_entity_poly.entity_id
_entity_poly.type
_entity_poly.pdbx_seq_one_letter_code
_entity_poly.pdbx_strand_id
1 'polypeptide(L)'
;MNSGVWEEVGCTKLWNEWCRTTDTVHLSPTEAFCVFYQLKSDPSVLLCQCSCYVAEDQQHQWLEKVFGPHPKKNMQITILTCRHVTDYKTSESTGSLPSPFLRALKTQNFQDPACCSLLEQPNIVHDLPAAVLSYCQVWKIPAILYLCYTDMMKLDLITVEAFKPILSSRSLRGLVKNLPRSTEILKKLMTTNETQSNIYT
;
A
#
# COMPACT_ATOMS: atom_id res chain seq x y z
N MET A 1 -10.60 5.20 -9.62
CA MET A 1 -10.54 6.44 -8.81
C MET A 1 -10.68 7.68 -9.70
N ASN A 2 -11.86 7.97 -10.26
CA ASN A 2 -12.02 9.07 -11.24
C ASN A 2 -12.37 10.41 -10.56
N SER A 3 -11.57 10.79 -9.55
CA SER A 3 -11.62 12.16 -9.01
C SER A 3 -10.68 12.97 -9.88
N GLY A 4 -11.17 14.00 -10.59
CA GLY A 4 -10.47 14.66 -11.72
C GLY A 4 -9.02 15.14 -11.56
N VAL A 5 -8.37 14.90 -10.42
CA VAL A 5 -6.95 15.10 -10.08
C VAL A 5 -6.05 13.93 -10.53
N TRP A 6 -6.58 12.71 -10.54
CA TRP A 6 -5.85 11.50 -10.92
C TRP A 6 -6.34 10.98 -12.26
N GLU A 7 -5.43 10.44 -13.05
CA GLU A 7 -5.71 9.76 -14.30
C GLU A 7 -5.33 8.30 -14.17
N GLU A 8 -6.21 7.40 -14.58
CA GLU A 8 -5.88 5.99 -14.68
C GLU A 8 -4.98 5.78 -15.90
N VAL A 9 -3.78 5.24 -15.68
CA VAL A 9 -2.77 5.05 -16.74
C VAL A 9 -2.53 3.59 -17.07
N GLY A 10 -3.14 2.67 -16.32
CA GLY A 10 -3.11 1.26 -16.62
C GLY A 10 -3.58 0.39 -15.46
N CYS A 11 -3.64 -0.91 -15.71
CA CYS A 11 -3.89 -1.92 -14.68
C CYS A 11 -3.05 -3.16 -14.94
N THR A 12 -2.81 -3.95 -13.90
CA THR A 12 -2.21 -5.28 -14.00
C THR A 12 -3.19 -6.33 -13.50
N LYS A 13 -3.20 -7.47 -14.20
CA LYS A 13 -3.96 -8.65 -13.80
C LYS A 13 -3.04 -9.83 -13.51
N LEU A 14 -3.34 -10.55 -12.43
CA LEU A 14 -2.77 -11.85 -12.13
C LEU A 14 -3.90 -12.83 -11.92
N TRP A 15 -3.76 -14.03 -12.46
CA TRP A 15 -4.71 -15.09 -12.19
C TRP A 15 -4.50 -15.58 -10.77
N ASN A 16 -5.52 -15.63 -9.91
CA ASN A 16 -5.45 -16.25 -8.59
C ASN A 16 -6.62 -17.23 -8.40
N GLU A 17 -6.37 -18.35 -7.71
CA GLU A 17 -7.37 -19.40 -7.48
C GLU A 17 -8.56 -18.91 -6.65
N TRP A 18 -8.34 -17.88 -5.81
CA TRP A 18 -9.37 -17.25 -4.98
C TRP A 18 -10.38 -16.41 -5.78
N CYS A 19 -10.13 -16.11 -7.06
CA CYS A 19 -11.05 -15.33 -7.91
C CYS A 19 -11.84 -16.17 -8.91
N ARG A 20 -12.28 -17.37 -8.53
CA ARG A 20 -13.33 -18.07 -9.27
C ARG A 20 -14.68 -17.37 -9.02
N THR A 21 -15.08 -16.47 -9.92
CA THR A 21 -16.41 -16.37 -10.55
C THR A 21 -16.54 -15.06 -11.30
N THR A 22 -16.37 -15.07 -12.63
CA THR A 22 -17.41 -14.73 -13.63
C THR A 22 -16.77 -14.67 -15.02
N ASP A 23 -17.33 -15.46 -15.94
CA ASP A 23 -16.91 -15.60 -17.33
C ASP A 23 -17.24 -14.37 -18.20
N THR A 24 -16.35 -14.14 -19.18
CA THR A 24 -16.61 -13.60 -20.54
C THR A 24 -17.06 -12.15 -20.77
N VAL A 25 -16.19 -11.44 -21.51
CA VAL A 25 -16.48 -10.44 -22.56
C VAL A 25 -17.12 -9.12 -22.06
N HIS A 26 -16.28 -8.09 -21.97
CA HIS A 26 -16.49 -6.73 -21.42
C HIS A 26 -16.25 -6.58 -19.92
N LEU A 27 -14.98 -6.41 -19.57
CA LEU A 27 -14.51 -6.38 -18.19
C LEU A 27 -14.43 -4.94 -17.67
N SER A 28 -15.25 -4.64 -16.66
CA SER A 28 -15.25 -3.37 -15.94
C SER A 28 -13.99 -3.21 -15.06
N PRO A 29 -13.62 -1.99 -14.61
CA PRO A 29 -12.49 -1.74 -13.69
C PRO A 29 -12.52 -2.55 -12.39
N THR A 30 -13.68 -3.14 -12.07
CA THR A 30 -13.95 -3.97 -10.88
C THR A 30 -13.17 -5.30 -10.87
N GLU A 31 -12.58 -5.71 -11.99
CA GLU A 31 -11.80 -6.96 -12.11
C GLU A 31 -10.29 -6.76 -12.23
N ALA A 32 -9.80 -5.54 -12.02
CA ALA A 32 -8.37 -5.25 -11.96
C ALA A 32 -7.82 -5.47 -10.55
N PHE A 33 -6.65 -6.11 -10.47
CA PHE A 33 -6.00 -6.53 -9.21
C PHE A 33 -5.05 -5.46 -8.65
N CYS A 34 -4.33 -4.75 -9.53
CA CYS A 34 -3.81 -3.41 -9.22
C CYS A 34 -4.16 -2.45 -10.36
N VAL A 35 -4.55 -1.23 -9.97
CA VAL A 35 -4.79 -0.10 -10.87
C VAL A 35 -3.72 0.96 -10.63
N PHE A 36 -3.15 1.48 -11.70
CA PHE A 36 -2.15 2.54 -11.67
C PHE A 36 -2.80 3.88 -11.98
N TYR A 37 -2.59 4.84 -11.09
CA TYR A 37 -3.00 6.20 -11.26
C TYR A 37 -1.78 7.11 -11.35
N GLN A 38 -1.85 8.09 -12.25
CA GLN A 38 -0.89 9.17 -12.38
C GLN A 38 -1.53 10.47 -11.92
N LEU A 39 -0.76 11.29 -11.19
CA LEU A 39 -1.22 12.59 -10.75
C LEU A 39 -1.17 13.57 -11.92
N LYS A 40 -2.31 14.18 -12.30
CA LYS A 40 -2.36 15.08 -13.46
C LYS A 40 -1.51 16.35 -13.29
N SER A 41 -1.41 16.85 -12.06
CA SER A 41 -0.59 18.05 -11.77
C SER A 41 0.91 17.76 -11.73
N ASP A 42 1.31 16.49 -11.59
CA ASP A 42 2.71 16.07 -11.51
C ASP A 42 2.85 14.61 -12.00
N PRO A 43 3.16 14.40 -13.29
CA PRO A 43 3.29 13.08 -13.89
C PRO A 43 4.40 12.20 -13.29
N SER A 44 5.29 12.76 -12.45
CA SER A 44 6.32 11.99 -11.74
C SER A 44 5.75 11.17 -10.57
N VAL A 45 4.54 11.50 -10.10
CA VAL A 45 3.87 10.79 -9.01
C VAL A 45 2.92 9.73 -9.57
N LEU A 46 3.22 8.47 -9.24
CA LEU A 46 2.40 7.31 -9.57
C LEU A 46 1.88 6.64 -8.30
N LEU A 47 0.72 6.02 -8.43
CA LEU A 47 0.03 5.33 -7.36
C LEU A 47 -0.49 3.99 -7.87
N CYS A 48 0.04 2.88 -7.35
CA CYS A 48 -0.58 1.56 -7.53
C CYS A 48 -1.52 1.31 -6.36
N GLN A 49 -2.79 1.14 -6.67
CA GLN A 49 -3.77 0.65 -5.72
C GLN A 49 -3.94 -0.85 -5.98
N CYS A 50 -3.57 -1.68 -5.02
CA CYS A 50 -3.82 -3.12 -5.07
C CYS A 50 -5.11 -3.44 -4.30
N SER A 51 -6.12 -3.93 -5.01
CA SER A 51 -7.47 -4.21 -4.50
C SER A 51 -7.66 -5.67 -4.11
N CYS A 52 -6.62 -6.50 -4.19
CA CYS A 52 -6.72 -7.94 -3.99
C CYS A 52 -5.58 -8.52 -3.17
N TYR A 53 -5.79 -9.74 -2.71
CA TYR A 53 -4.72 -10.59 -2.22
C TYR A 53 -3.87 -11.11 -3.39
N VAL A 54 -2.54 -10.97 -3.28
CA VAL A 54 -1.56 -11.54 -4.21
C VAL A 54 -0.85 -12.69 -3.50
N ALA A 55 -1.11 -13.91 -3.97
CA ALA A 55 -0.53 -15.13 -3.40
C ALA A 55 1.00 -15.13 -3.49
N GLU A 56 1.66 -15.76 -2.52
CA GLU A 56 3.12 -15.73 -2.34
C GLU A 56 3.89 -16.17 -3.59
N ASP A 57 3.44 -17.24 -4.24
CA ASP A 57 4.00 -17.78 -5.49
C ASP A 57 3.86 -16.82 -6.69
N GLN A 58 2.97 -15.84 -6.60
CA GLN A 58 2.69 -14.87 -7.67
C GLN A 58 3.31 -13.50 -7.41
N GLN A 59 3.77 -13.21 -6.19
CA GLN A 59 4.30 -11.91 -5.81
C GLN A 59 5.50 -11.51 -6.68
N HIS A 60 6.38 -12.45 -7.03
CA HIS A 60 7.50 -12.17 -7.92
C HIS A 60 7.04 -11.72 -9.32
N GLN A 61 6.11 -12.46 -9.93
CA GLN A 61 5.54 -12.11 -11.22
C GLN A 61 4.79 -10.77 -11.17
N TRP A 62 4.12 -10.48 -10.06
CA TRP A 62 3.49 -9.18 -9.83
C TRP A 62 4.51 -8.04 -9.88
N LEU A 63 5.63 -8.20 -9.17
CA LEU A 63 6.69 -7.21 -9.09
C LEU A 63 7.29 -6.92 -10.47
N GLU A 64 7.55 -7.96 -11.26
CA GLU A 64 8.06 -7.79 -12.63
C GLU A 64 7.09 -7.01 -13.52
N LYS A 65 5.78 -7.25 -13.38
CA LYS A 65 4.77 -6.48 -14.14
C LYS A 65 4.68 -5.01 -13.69
N VAL A 66 4.84 -4.76 -12.39
CA VAL A 66 4.69 -3.41 -11.80
C VAL A 66 5.93 -2.55 -12.00
N PHE A 67 7.11 -3.12 -11.75
CA PHE A 67 8.38 -2.40 -11.84
C PHE A 67 9.03 -2.51 -13.22
N GLY A 68 8.61 -3.49 -14.04
CA GLY A 68 9.26 -3.82 -15.30
C GLY A 68 10.59 -4.56 -15.11
N PRO A 69 11.27 -4.92 -16.21
CA PRO A 69 12.54 -5.66 -16.16
C PRO A 69 13.69 -4.85 -15.58
N HIS A 70 13.59 -3.51 -15.55
CA HIS A 70 14.63 -2.63 -15.01
C HIS A 70 13.97 -1.45 -14.28
N PRO A 71 14.20 -1.31 -12.95
CA PRO A 71 13.72 -0.17 -12.20
C PRO A 71 14.22 1.15 -12.78
N LYS A 72 13.32 2.12 -12.96
CA LYS A 72 13.68 3.45 -13.49
C LYS A 72 14.69 4.13 -12.56
N LYS A 73 15.67 4.83 -13.15
CA LYS A 73 16.62 5.67 -12.38
C LYS A 73 15.84 6.77 -11.65
N ASN A 74 16.25 7.07 -10.42
CA ASN A 74 15.67 8.10 -9.53
C ASN A 74 14.23 7.83 -9.05
N MET A 75 13.82 6.57 -9.01
CA MET A 75 12.54 6.17 -8.42
C MET A 75 12.67 5.98 -6.91
N GLN A 76 11.69 6.46 -6.15
CA GLN A 76 11.53 6.21 -4.72
C GLN A 76 10.15 5.61 -4.45
N ILE A 77 10.09 4.59 -3.61
CA ILE A 77 8.86 3.85 -3.34
C ILE A 77 8.38 4.10 -1.91
N THR A 78 7.11 4.45 -1.76
CA THR A 78 6.43 4.50 -0.46
C THR A 78 5.31 3.48 -0.47
N ILE A 79 5.36 2.54 0.46
CA ILE A 79 4.37 1.47 0.60
C ILE A 79 3.51 1.81 1.82
N LEU A 80 2.20 1.81 1.64
CA LEU A 80 1.24 2.06 2.72
C LEU A 80 0.41 0.80 2.91
N THR A 81 0.35 0.28 4.12
CA THR A 81 -0.45 -0.90 4.44
C THR A 81 -0.99 -0.83 5.86
N CYS A 82 -2.04 -1.60 6.14
CA CYS A 82 -2.62 -1.73 7.46
C CYS A 82 -2.54 -3.20 7.90
N ARG A 83 -2.39 -3.41 9.20
CA ARG A 83 -2.47 -4.72 9.85
C ARG A 83 -3.32 -4.62 11.11
N HIS A 84 -3.85 -5.75 11.55
CA HIS A 84 -4.58 -5.76 12.80
C HIS A 84 -3.61 -5.63 13.97
N VAL A 85 -3.99 -4.93 15.04
CA VAL A 85 -3.13 -4.71 16.21
C VAL A 85 -2.68 -6.01 16.88
N THR A 86 -3.44 -7.10 16.73
CA THR A 86 -3.06 -8.43 17.24
C THR A 86 -1.84 -9.02 16.56
N ASP A 87 -1.50 -8.57 15.35
CA ASP A 87 -0.33 -9.03 14.62
C ASP A 87 0.96 -8.37 15.14
N TYR A 88 0.83 -7.33 15.95
CA TYR A 88 1.94 -6.61 16.54
C TYR A 88 2.45 -7.32 17.80
N LYS A 89 3.73 -7.70 17.77
CA LYS A 89 4.44 -8.38 18.84
C LYS A 89 5.17 -7.34 19.69
N THR A 90 4.72 -7.22 20.93
CA THR A 90 5.35 -6.38 21.96
C THR A 90 5.28 -7.09 23.31
N SER A 91 6.14 -6.68 24.25
CA SER A 91 6.07 -7.11 25.65
C SER A 91 4.92 -6.44 26.41
N GLU A 92 4.42 -5.31 25.92
CA GLU A 92 3.25 -4.63 26.47
C GLU A 92 1.95 -5.37 26.09
N SER A 93 0.87 -5.17 26.85
CA SER A 93 -0.41 -5.75 26.45
C SER A 93 -0.94 -5.02 25.21
N THR A 94 -1.40 -5.77 24.21
CA THR A 94 -1.93 -5.18 22.97
C THR A 94 -3.10 -4.22 23.22
N GLY A 95 -3.88 -4.46 24.28
CA GLY A 95 -4.99 -3.60 24.70
C GLY A 95 -4.58 -2.26 25.32
N SER A 96 -3.31 -2.07 25.70
CA SER A 96 -2.82 -0.77 26.19
C SER A 96 -2.18 0.09 25.11
N LEU A 97 -2.03 -0.44 23.89
CA LEU A 97 -1.42 0.30 22.79
C LEU A 97 -2.38 1.35 22.22
N PRO A 98 -1.89 2.55 21.88
CA PRO A 98 -2.72 3.56 21.22
C PRO A 98 -3.04 3.10 19.79
N SER A 99 -4.28 2.70 19.51
CA SER A 99 -4.76 2.36 18.16
C SER A 99 -5.51 3.54 17.52
N PRO A 100 -5.28 3.85 16.22
CA PRO A 100 -4.27 3.30 15.33
C PRO A 100 -2.88 3.92 15.55
N PHE A 101 -1.82 3.18 15.22
CA PHE A 101 -0.44 3.69 15.27
C PHE A 101 0.41 3.22 14.09
N LEU A 102 1.42 4.02 13.75
CA LEU A 102 2.35 3.72 12.66
C LEU A 102 3.67 3.13 13.16
N ARG A 103 4.19 2.21 12.35
CA ARG A 103 5.59 1.76 12.35
C ARG A 103 6.14 1.82 10.94
N ALA A 104 7.46 1.96 10.81
CA ALA A 104 8.12 2.03 9.52
C ALA A 104 9.23 0.98 9.35
N LEU A 105 9.37 0.45 8.15
CA LEU A 105 10.59 -0.23 7.71
C LEU A 105 11.13 0.47 6.47
N LYS A 106 12.45 0.57 6.35
CA LYS A 106 13.07 1.22 5.20
C LYS A 106 14.22 0.39 4.67
N THR A 107 14.41 0.49 3.36
CA THR A 107 15.62 -0.01 2.70
C THR A 107 16.84 0.79 3.13
N GLN A 108 18.03 0.19 2.98
CA GLN A 108 19.30 0.86 3.27
C GLN A 108 19.54 2.11 2.41
N ASN A 109 18.95 2.14 1.21
CA ASN A 109 19.09 3.23 0.25
C ASN A 109 18.16 4.41 0.54
N PHE A 110 17.23 4.28 1.47
CA PHE A 110 16.30 5.34 1.87
C PHE A 110 16.93 6.26 2.94
N GLN A 111 17.25 7.49 2.54
CA GLN A 111 18.00 8.44 3.37
C GLN A 111 17.11 9.34 4.23
N ASP A 112 15.86 9.59 3.82
CA ASP A 112 14.98 10.47 4.57
C ASP A 112 14.59 9.87 5.95
N PRO A 113 14.34 10.73 6.96
CA PRO A 113 13.82 10.26 8.24
C PRO A 113 12.37 9.75 8.07
N ALA A 114 12.04 8.67 8.77
CA ALA A 114 10.66 8.21 8.89
C ALA A 114 9.86 9.17 9.77
N CYS A 115 8.56 9.33 9.50
CA CYS A 115 7.68 10.17 10.33
C CYS A 115 7.17 9.46 11.60
N CYS A 116 7.58 8.21 11.83
CA CYS A 116 7.22 7.39 12.99
C CYS A 116 8.39 6.47 13.37
N SER A 117 8.28 5.78 14.50
CA SER A 117 9.27 4.81 14.96
C SER A 117 9.45 3.66 13.97
N LEU A 118 10.69 3.18 13.84
CA LEU A 118 10.97 2.00 13.05
C LEU A 118 10.34 0.76 13.71
N LEU A 119 9.96 -0.22 12.88
CA LEU A 119 9.43 -1.49 13.33
C LEU A 119 10.53 -2.28 14.04
N GLU A 120 10.30 -2.60 15.30
CA GLU A 120 11.24 -3.32 16.15
C GLU A 120 11.08 -4.83 16.05
N GLN A 121 12.16 -5.57 16.31
CA GLN A 121 12.10 -7.02 16.44
C GLN A 121 11.26 -7.41 17.67
N PRO A 122 10.47 -8.50 17.62
CA PRO A 122 10.44 -9.57 16.62
C PRO A 122 9.34 -9.41 15.56
N ASN A 123 8.86 -8.20 15.30
CA ASN A 123 7.85 -7.96 14.28
C ASN A 123 8.43 -8.21 12.88
N ILE A 124 7.68 -8.93 12.06
CA ILE A 124 8.06 -9.26 10.69
C ILE A 124 6.94 -8.79 9.77
N VAL A 125 7.33 -8.22 8.62
CA VAL A 125 6.38 -7.87 7.57
C VAL A 125 6.28 -9.06 6.62
N HIS A 126 5.05 -9.38 6.24
CA HIS A 126 4.72 -10.49 5.35
C HIS A 126 3.91 -10.01 4.13
N ASP A 127 3.65 -10.95 3.22
CA ASP A 127 2.90 -10.77 1.98
C ASP A 127 3.50 -9.72 1.02
N LEU A 128 2.66 -9.22 0.11
CA LEU A 128 3.04 -8.28 -0.93
C LEU A 128 3.84 -7.06 -0.43
N PRO A 129 3.51 -6.38 0.69
CA PRO A 129 4.34 -5.27 1.18
C PRO A 129 5.78 -5.69 1.50
N ALA A 130 5.99 -6.90 2.04
CA ALA A 130 7.32 -7.44 2.30
C ALA A 130 8.07 -7.76 1.01
N ALA A 131 7.38 -8.36 0.04
CA ALA A 131 7.96 -8.67 -1.28
C ALA A 131 8.37 -7.39 -2.01
N VAL A 132 7.54 -6.35 -2.02
CA VAL A 132 7.87 -5.05 -2.62
C VAL A 132 9.08 -4.41 -1.94
N LEU A 133 9.12 -4.39 -0.61
CA LEU A 133 10.25 -3.80 0.12
C LEU A 133 11.55 -4.59 -0.11
N SER A 134 11.45 -5.93 -0.16
CA SER A 134 12.59 -6.82 -0.42
C SER A 134 13.12 -6.65 -1.84
N TYR A 135 12.23 -6.54 -2.83
CA TYR A 135 12.60 -6.21 -4.20
C TYR A 135 13.35 -4.88 -4.24
N CYS A 136 12.83 -3.84 -3.60
CA CYS A 136 13.48 -2.54 -3.54
C CYS A 136 14.88 -2.63 -2.89
N GLN A 137 15.03 -3.41 -1.82
CA GLN A 137 16.31 -3.62 -1.16
C GLN A 137 17.34 -4.29 -2.10
N VAL A 138 16.95 -5.36 -2.81
CA VAL A 138 17.82 -6.09 -3.75
C VAL A 138 18.26 -5.20 -4.91
N TRP A 139 17.33 -4.43 -5.48
CA TRP A 139 17.57 -3.55 -6.61
C TRP A 139 18.09 -2.15 -6.22
N LYS A 140 18.42 -1.94 -4.94
CA LYS A 140 18.94 -0.67 -4.39
C LYS A 140 18.02 0.53 -4.65
N ILE A 141 16.72 0.29 -4.71
CA ILE A 141 15.69 1.33 -4.86
C ILE A 141 15.41 1.91 -3.47
N PRO A 142 15.52 3.24 -3.26
CA PRO A 142 15.09 3.87 -2.02
C PRO A 142 13.61 3.61 -1.77
N ALA A 143 13.30 2.85 -0.73
CA ALA A 143 11.93 2.55 -0.34
C ALA A 143 11.70 2.61 1.17
N ILE A 144 10.49 3.02 1.54
CA ILE A 144 9.97 3.00 2.91
C ILE A 144 8.56 2.38 2.90
N LEU A 145 8.32 1.52 3.88
CA LEU A 145 7.04 0.92 4.19
C LEU A 145 6.51 1.52 5.48
N TYR A 146 5.27 2.01 5.45
CA TYR A 146 4.52 2.42 6.62
C TYR A 146 3.41 1.40 6.90
N LEU A 147 3.46 0.79 8.09
CA LEU A 147 2.44 -0.11 8.60
C LEU A 147 1.59 0.61 9.63
N CYS A 148 0.29 0.69 9.39
CA CYS A 148 -0.68 1.13 10.38
C CYS A 148 -1.27 -0.08 11.09
N TYR A 149 -1.00 -0.21 12.38
CA TYR A 149 -1.68 -1.17 13.22
C TYR A 149 -2.98 -0.54 13.72
N THR A 150 -4.09 -1.25 13.51
CA THR A 150 -5.44 -0.80 13.87
C THR A 150 -6.23 -1.98 14.45
N ASP A 151 -7.14 -1.71 15.36
CA ASP A 151 -8.10 -2.66 15.94
C ASP A 151 -9.37 -2.80 15.08
N MET A 152 -9.45 -2.03 13.98
CA MET A 152 -10.56 -2.08 13.05
C MET A 152 -10.34 -3.14 11.98
N MET A 153 -11.31 -4.04 11.83
CA MET A 153 -11.31 -5.06 10.75
C MET A 153 -11.56 -4.46 9.37
N LYS A 154 -12.15 -3.26 9.33
CA LYS A 154 -12.41 -2.50 8.11
C LYS A 154 -11.73 -1.15 8.23
N LEU A 155 -11.24 -0.65 7.11
CA LEU A 155 -10.65 0.67 7.09
C LEU A 155 -11.70 1.73 7.40
N ASP A 156 -11.43 2.52 8.44
CA ASP A 156 -12.24 3.65 8.86
C ASP A 156 -11.51 4.98 8.63
N LEU A 157 -12.21 6.09 8.89
CA LEU A 157 -11.63 7.41 8.75
C LEU A 157 -10.43 7.61 9.69
N ILE A 158 -10.50 7.09 10.92
CA ILE A 158 -9.46 7.26 11.94
C ILE A 158 -8.15 6.61 11.48
N THR A 159 -8.22 5.38 10.95
CA THR A 159 -7.07 4.67 10.37
C THR A 159 -6.47 5.46 9.21
N VAL A 160 -7.29 6.06 8.34
CA VAL A 160 -6.80 6.95 7.27
C VAL A 160 -6.09 8.18 7.84
N GLU A 161 -6.59 8.75 8.92
CA GLU A 161 -5.98 9.93 9.55
C GLU A 161 -4.61 9.63 10.13
N ALA A 162 -4.34 8.39 10.55
CA ALA A 162 -3.03 7.96 11.01
C ALA A 162 -1.93 8.20 9.97
N PHE A 163 -2.27 8.19 8.66
CA PHE A 163 -1.34 8.44 7.56
C PHE A 163 -1.14 9.94 7.24
N LYS A 164 -1.84 10.87 7.90
CA LYS A 164 -1.67 12.33 7.68
C LYS A 164 -0.21 12.80 7.83
N PRO A 165 0.60 12.33 8.81
CA PRO A 165 2.01 12.73 8.91
C PRO A 165 2.83 12.34 7.67
N ILE A 166 2.49 11.23 7.02
CA ILE A 166 3.18 10.73 5.82
C ILE A 166 2.91 11.64 4.63
N LEU A 167 1.71 12.23 4.52
CA LEU A 167 1.44 13.24 3.50
C LEU A 167 2.37 14.45 3.62
N SER A 168 2.74 14.81 4.86
CA SER A 168 3.66 15.94 5.13
C SER A 168 5.13 15.61 4.86
N SER A 169 5.48 14.35 4.57
CA SER A 169 6.85 13.93 4.23
C SER A 169 7.31 14.50 2.89
N ARG A 170 8.63 14.64 2.70
CA ARG A 170 9.20 15.15 1.44
C ARG A 170 8.71 14.36 0.21
N SER A 171 8.61 13.05 0.34
CA SER A 171 8.23 12.13 -0.73
C SER A 171 6.78 12.26 -1.18
N LEU A 172 5.88 12.76 -0.33
CA LEU A 172 4.46 12.91 -0.65
C LEU A 172 3.96 14.35 -0.58
N ARG A 173 4.85 15.34 -0.35
CA ARG A 173 4.50 16.77 -0.26
C ARG A 173 3.75 17.27 -1.51
N GLY A 174 4.03 16.70 -2.69
CA GLY A 174 3.31 17.01 -3.93
C GLY A 174 1.82 16.69 -3.86
N LEU A 175 1.43 15.69 -3.07
CA LEU A 175 0.04 15.26 -2.85
C LEU A 175 -0.73 16.17 -1.87
N VAL A 176 -0.02 16.97 -1.07
CA VAL A 176 -0.61 17.85 -0.04
C VAL A 176 -1.13 19.16 -0.60
N LYS A 177 -0.72 19.57 -1.80
CA LYS A 177 -1.22 20.82 -2.43
C LYS A 177 -2.75 20.84 -2.60
N ASN A 178 -3.44 19.70 -2.42
CA ASN A 178 -4.89 19.54 -2.47
C ASN A 178 -5.49 19.01 -1.13
N LEU A 179 -4.97 19.46 0.02
CA LEU A 179 -5.21 18.89 1.37
C LEU A 179 -6.68 18.56 1.75
N PRO A 180 -7.72 19.36 1.44
CA PRO A 180 -9.11 18.98 1.73
C PRO A 180 -9.58 17.75 0.94
N ARG A 181 -9.02 17.55 -0.26
CA ARG A 181 -9.31 16.44 -1.17
C ARG A 181 -8.40 15.25 -0.90
N SER A 182 -7.22 15.44 -0.31
CA SER A 182 -6.25 14.38 -0.03
C SER A 182 -6.74 13.37 1.02
N THR A 183 -7.54 13.79 2.00
CA THR A 183 -8.20 12.88 2.96
C THR A 183 -9.30 12.06 2.29
N GLU A 184 -10.08 12.65 1.37
CA GLU A 184 -11.03 11.92 0.53
C GLU A 184 -10.34 10.96 -0.44
N ILE A 185 -9.15 11.32 -0.94
CA ILE A 185 -8.32 10.47 -1.79
C ILE A 185 -7.77 9.30 -0.98
N LEU A 186 -7.20 9.52 0.21
CA LEU A 186 -6.75 8.43 1.09
C LEU A 186 -7.93 7.52 1.48
N LYS A 187 -9.09 8.09 1.81
CA LYS A 187 -10.33 7.31 2.02
C LYS A 187 -10.64 6.45 0.79
N LYS A 188 -10.75 7.06 -0.40
CA LYS A 188 -11.08 6.33 -1.65
C LYS A 188 -10.05 5.27 -2.04
N LEU A 189 -8.76 5.50 -1.73
CA LEU A 189 -7.68 4.55 -2.00
C LEU A 189 -7.73 3.32 -1.13
N MET A 190 -8.20 3.49 0.11
CA MET A 190 -8.14 2.45 1.10
C MET A 190 -9.50 1.76 1.31
N THR A 191 -10.63 2.34 0.89
CA THR A 191 -11.98 1.77 1.05
C THR A 191 -12.34 0.63 0.08
N THR A 192 -11.45 0.19 -0.81
CA THR A 192 -11.80 -0.78 -1.89
C THR A 192 -11.32 -2.22 -1.63
N ASN A 193 -10.73 -2.51 -0.48
CA ASN A 193 -10.25 -3.85 -0.15
C ASN A 193 -11.34 -4.65 0.59
N GLU A 194 -12.37 -5.08 -0.14
CA GLU A 194 -13.29 -6.12 0.33
C GLU A 194 -12.84 -7.49 -0.20
N THR A 195 -11.78 -8.05 0.37
CA THR A 195 -11.60 -9.51 0.28
C THR A 195 -12.44 -10.14 1.39
N GLN A 196 -13.53 -10.80 1.00
CA GLN A 196 -14.36 -11.58 1.92
C GLN A 196 -13.50 -12.67 2.56
N SER A 197 -13.12 -12.47 3.82
CA SER A 197 -12.61 -13.53 4.67
C SER A 197 -13.78 -14.46 5.00
N ASN A 198 -13.94 -15.53 4.23
CA ASN A 198 -14.87 -16.60 4.59
C ASN A 198 -14.25 -17.37 5.76
N ILE A 199 -14.64 -16.97 6.98
CA ILE A 199 -14.46 -17.78 8.16
C ILE A 199 -15.37 -18.99 7.95
N TYR A 200 -14.76 -20.19 7.87
CA TYR A 200 -15.33 -21.51 7.55
C TYR A 200 -15.38 -21.90 6.06
N THR A 201 -14.36 -22.65 5.62
CA THR A 201 -14.46 -23.83 4.72
C THR A 201 -13.30 -24.75 5.05
#